data_AF-A0A067DVB1-F1
#
_entry.id   AF-A0A067DVB1-F1
#
_cell.length_a   1.000
_cell.length_b   1.000
_cell.length_c   1.000
_cell.angle_alpha   90.00
_cell.angle_beta   90.00
_cell.angle_gamma   90.00
#
_symmetry.space_group_name_H-M   'P 1'
#
loop_
_entity.id
_entity.type
_entity.pdbx_description
1 polymer ?
#
loop_
_entity_poly.entity_id
_entity_poly.type
_entity_poly.pdbx_seq_one_letter_code
_entity_poly.pdbx_strand_id
1 'polypeptide(L)'
;ISIEKQFGAQSKAKVMQLRYEMSVLRKESMTVEEYCLKVKILVDKLSCAGSPLSKRDLLMQVLNGLGPGYLDLDSIITADKM
;
A
#
# COMPACT_ATOMS: atom_id res chain seq x y z
N ILE A 1 10.50 26.74 16.80
CA ILE A 1 10.09 25.87 15.67
C ILE A 1 8.60 25.63 15.83
N SER A 2 7.77 26.16 14.93
CA SER A 2 6.30 26.11 15.08
C SER A 2 5.78 24.69 14.98
N ILE A 3 4.83 24.33 15.85
CA ILE A 3 4.21 23.00 15.93
C ILE A 3 3.65 22.57 14.57
N GLU A 4 3.17 23.51 13.75
CA GLU A 4 2.67 23.27 12.40
C GLU A 4 3.72 22.69 11.44
N LYS A 5 4.97 23.16 11.50
CA LYS A 5 6.07 22.60 10.68
C LYS A 5 6.46 21.22 11.17
N GLN A 6 6.46 20.99 12.48
CA GLN A 6 6.81 19.69 13.06
C GLN A 6 5.71 18.66 12.83
N PHE A 7 4.45 19.06 12.91
CA PHE A 7 3.28 18.24 12.61
C PHE A 7 3.17 17.93 11.11
N GLY A 8 3.43 18.91 10.24
CA GLY A 8 3.50 18.70 8.79
C GLY A 8 4.66 17.77 8.39
N ALA A 9 5.83 17.91 9.01
CA ALA A 9 6.96 17.01 8.79
C ALA A 9 6.69 15.59 9.33
N GLN A 10 6.09 15.48 10.51
CA GLN A 10 5.70 14.21 11.12
C GLN A 10 4.62 13.49 10.30
N SER A 11 3.63 14.22 9.78
CA SER A 11 2.60 13.68 8.89
C SER A 11 3.19 13.14 7.59
N LYS A 12 4.10 13.90 6.93
CA LYS A 12 4.80 13.44 5.72
C LYS A 12 5.69 12.23 5.99
N ALA A 13 6.45 12.24 7.08
CA ALA A 13 7.28 11.10 7.49
C ALA A 13 6.42 9.86 7.77
N LYS A 14 5.24 10.03 8.39
CA LYS A 14 4.29 8.94 8.64
C LYS A 14 3.76 8.34 7.35
N VAL A 15 3.36 9.18 6.38
CA VAL A 15 2.93 8.73 5.05
C VAL A 15 4.04 7.95 4.34
N MET A 16 5.27 8.46 4.39
CA MET A 16 6.42 7.80 3.76
C MET A 16 6.74 6.46 4.42
N GLN A 17 6.67 6.38 5.75
CA GLN A 17 6.84 5.13 6.50
C GLN A 17 5.76 4.10 6.12
N LEU A 18 4.48 4.51 6.06
CA LEU A 18 3.38 3.62 5.68
C LEU A 18 3.53 3.11 4.24
N ARG A 19 3.98 3.96 3.31
CA ARG A 19 4.28 3.57 1.92
C ARG A 19 5.43 2.57 1.86
N TYR A 20 6.48 2.80 2.66
CA TYR A 20 7.60 1.87 2.76
C TYR A 20 7.15 0.52 3.33
N GLU A 21 6.42 0.52 4.45
CA GLU A 21 5.87 -0.70 5.06
C GLU A 21 5.00 -1.48 4.07
N MET A 22 4.20 -0.80 3.26
CA MET A 22 3.37 -1.43 2.23
C MET A 22 4.22 -2.05 1.10
N SER A 23 5.26 -1.34 0.64
CA SER A 23 6.13 -1.82 -0.44
C SER A 23 7.00 -3.01 -0.03
N VAL A 24 7.39 -3.12 1.24
CA VAL A 24 8.15 -4.27 1.77
C VAL A 24 7.24 -5.40 2.25
N LEU A 25 5.92 -5.15 2.33
CA LEU A 25 4.96 -6.16 2.75
C LEU A 25 4.86 -7.24 1.68
N ARG A 26 5.35 -8.43 1.99
CA ARG A 26 5.18 -9.63 1.17
C ARG A 26 4.34 -10.66 1.90
N LYS A 27 3.53 -11.39 1.13
CA LYS A 27 2.73 -12.53 1.61
C LYS A 27 3.61 -13.72 2.04
N GLU A 28 4.90 -13.72 1.71
CA GLU A 28 5.87 -14.82 1.80
C GLU A 28 5.68 -15.74 3.03
N SER A 29 5.58 -15.17 4.24
CA SER A 29 5.42 -15.94 5.50
C SER A 29 4.03 -15.83 6.14
N MET A 30 3.05 -15.23 5.47
CA MET A 30 1.72 -14.92 6.00
C MET A 30 0.62 -15.63 5.19
N THR A 31 -0.51 -15.87 5.84
CA THR A 31 -1.72 -16.28 5.13
C THR A 31 -2.22 -15.14 4.22
N VAL A 32 -2.97 -15.48 3.17
CA VAL A 32 -3.54 -14.47 2.26
C VAL A 32 -4.47 -13.52 3.03
N GLU A 33 -5.20 -14.04 4.00
CA GLU A 33 -6.08 -13.26 4.88
C GLU A 33 -5.30 -12.26 5.73
N GLU A 34 -4.23 -12.70 6.42
CA GLU A 34 -3.38 -11.80 7.19
C GLU A 34 -2.70 -10.73 6.33
N TYR A 35 -2.26 -11.12 5.14
CA TYR A 35 -1.68 -10.19 4.17
C TYR A 35 -2.70 -9.13 3.75
N CYS A 36 -3.89 -9.53 3.30
CA CYS A 36 -4.97 -8.61 2.93
C CYS A 36 -5.38 -7.69 4.09
N LEU A 37 -5.44 -8.22 5.31
CA LEU A 37 -5.79 -7.45 6.50
C LEU A 37 -4.71 -6.39 6.81
N LYS A 38 -3.42 -6.73 6.72
CA LYS A 38 -2.32 -5.77 6.87
C LYS A 38 -2.34 -4.69 5.80
N VAL A 39 -2.54 -5.07 4.53
CA VAL A 39 -2.67 -4.09 3.43
C VAL A 39 -3.82 -3.12 3.70
N LYS A 40 -4.99 -3.65 4.08
CA LYS A 40 -6.17 -2.82 4.40
C LYS A 40 -5.87 -1.83 5.52
N ILE A 41 -5.20 -2.27 6.60
CA ILE A 41 -4.80 -1.40 7.70
C ILE A 41 -3.85 -0.29 7.23
N LEU A 42 -2.87 -0.60 6.39
CA LEU A 42 -1.93 0.39 5.85
C LEU A 42 -2.64 1.43 4.99
N VAL A 43 -3.60 1.00 4.19
CA VAL A 43 -4.40 1.86 3.30
C VAL A 43 -5.32 2.78 4.09
N ASP A 44 -5.97 2.24 5.12
CA ASP A 44 -6.82 3.02 6.01
C ASP A 44 -6.00 4.10 6.75
N LYS A 45 -4.81 3.73 7.24
CA LYS A 45 -3.85 4.68 7.83
C LYS A 45 -3.39 5.76 6.84
N LEU A 46 -3.12 5.40 5.59
CA LEU A 46 -2.74 6.34 4.53
C LEU A 46 -3.90 7.29 4.17
N SER A 47 -5.12 6.77 4.11
CA SER A 47 -6.33 7.56 3.89
C SER A 47 -6.58 8.53 5.04
N CYS A 48 -6.42 8.08 6.29
CA CYS A 48 -6.54 8.91 7.49
C CYS A 48 -5.45 10.00 7.56
N ALA A 49 -4.25 9.71 7.04
CA ALA A 49 -3.17 10.68 6.91
C ALA A 49 -3.34 11.68 5.74
N GLY A 50 -4.47 11.63 5.02
CA GLY A 50 -4.76 12.52 3.88
C GLY A 50 -4.06 12.14 2.58
N SER A 51 -3.50 10.92 2.49
CA SER A 51 -2.87 10.37 1.30
C SER A 51 -3.56 9.08 0.86
N PRO A 52 -4.84 9.14 0.44
CA PRO A 52 -5.58 7.96 0.04
C PRO A 52 -4.93 7.28 -1.17
N LEU A 53 -4.85 5.95 -1.10
CA LEU A 53 -4.42 5.12 -2.21
C LEU A 53 -5.56 4.94 -3.21
N SER A 54 -5.26 5.06 -4.50
CA SER A 54 -6.21 4.66 -5.54
C SER A 54 -6.42 3.15 -5.53
N LYS A 55 -7.64 2.70 -5.84
CA LYS A 55 -7.97 1.26 -5.91
C LYS A 55 -7.02 0.46 -6.83
N ARG A 56 -6.54 1.07 -7.93
CA ARG A 56 -5.52 0.45 -8.80
C ARG A 56 -4.16 0.30 -8.11
N ASP A 57 -3.70 1.33 -7.42
CA ASP A 57 -2.42 1.33 -6.70
C ASP A 57 -2.44 0.28 -5.57
N LEU A 58 -3.58 0.17 -4.88
CA LEU A 58 -3.86 -0.90 -3.92
C LEU A 58 -3.76 -2.28 -4.58
N LEU A 59 -4.46 -2.48 -5.70
CA LEU A 59 -4.46 -3.75 -6.43
C LEU A 59 -3.05 -4.15 -6.87
N MET A 60 -2.30 -3.24 -7.47
CA MET A 60 -0.90 -3.46 -7.84
C MET A 60 -0.04 -3.82 -6.63
N GLN A 61 -0.19 -3.11 -5.51
CA GLN A 61 0.55 -3.43 -4.27
C GLN A 61 0.21 -4.83 -3.74
N VAL A 62 -1.07 -5.20 -3.73
CA VAL A 62 -1.55 -6.52 -3.31
C VAL A 62 -0.97 -7.60 -4.24
N LEU A 63 -1.13 -7.43 -5.55
CA LEU A 63 -0.66 -8.40 -6.55
C LEU A 63 0.86 -8.57 -6.50
N ASN A 64 1.60 -7.48 -6.34
CA ASN A 64 3.06 -7.50 -6.24
C ASN A 64 3.53 -8.19 -4.93
N GLY A 65 2.78 -8.06 -3.83
CA GLY A 65 3.10 -8.72 -2.57
C GLY A 65 2.62 -10.18 -2.45
N LEU A 66 1.66 -10.63 -3.28
CA LEU A 66 1.25 -12.05 -3.34
C LEU A 66 2.28 -12.95 -4.04
N GLY A 67 3.19 -12.37 -4.83
CA GLY A 67 4.27 -13.08 -5.51
C GLY A 67 3.99 -13.37 -6.99
N PRO A 68 4.97 -13.97 -7.71
CA PRO A 68 4.97 -14.04 -9.17
C PRO A 68 3.84 -14.88 -9.79
N GLY A 69 3.19 -15.76 -9.03
CA GLY A 69 2.01 -16.49 -9.50
C GLY A 69 0.76 -15.63 -9.69
N TYR A 70 0.74 -14.41 -9.14
CA TYR A 70 -0.38 -13.46 -9.24
C TYR A 70 -0.04 -12.23 -10.09
N LEU A 71 1.24 -12.01 -10.45
CA LEU A 71 1.65 -10.95 -11.37
C LEU A 71 1.03 -11.10 -12.76
N ASP A 72 0.71 -12.34 -13.16
CA ASP A 72 0.03 -12.63 -14.43
C ASP A 72 -1.38 -11.99 -14.48
N LEU A 73 -2.08 -11.91 -13.34
CA LEU A 73 -3.37 -11.23 -13.24
C LEU A 73 -3.22 -9.70 -13.38
N ASP A 74 -2.10 -9.12 -12.95
CA ASP A 74 -1.82 -7.69 -13.12
C ASP A 74 -1.64 -7.34 -14.61
N SER A 75 -1.00 -8.25 -15.38
CA SER A 75 -0.91 -8.15 -16.83
C SER A 75 -2.28 -8.26 -17.49
N ILE A 76 -3.15 -9.18 -17.05
CA ILE A 76 -4.52 -9.33 -17.57
C ILE A 76 -5.35 -8.06 -17.30
N ILE A 77 -5.28 -7.51 -16.09
CA ILE A 77 -6.07 -6.32 -15.70
C ILE A 77 -5.54 -5.06 -16.40
N THR A 78 -4.24 -4.96 -16.64
CA THR A 78 -3.64 -3.83 -17.36
C THR A 78 -3.83 -3.96 -18.88
N ALA A 79 -3.87 -5.18 -19.41
CA ALA A 79 -4.08 -5.46 -20.83
C ALA A 79 -5.54 -5.25 -21.28
N ASP A 80 -6.53 -5.38 -20.39
CA ASP A 80 -7.96 -5.11 -20.68
C ASP A 80 -8.26 -3.62 -20.99
N LYS A 81 -7.24 -2.75 -20.95
CA LYS A 81 -7.34 -1.34 -21.34
C LYS A 81 -6.53 -0.98 -22.57
N MET A 82 -6.52 -1.84 -23.60
CA MET A 82 -6.14 -1.48 -24.96
C MET A 82 -7.31 -1.65 -25.93
#